data_AF-A0A3E1BCM1-F1
#
_entry.id   AF-A0A3E1BCM1-F1
#
_cell.length_a   1.000
_cell.length_b   1.000
_cell.length_c   1.000
_cell.angle_alpha   90.00
_cell.angle_beta   90.00
_cell.angle_gamma   90.00
#
_symmetry.space_group_name_H-M   'P 1'
#
loop_
_entity.id
_entity.type
_entity.pdbx_description
1 polymer ?
#
loop_
_entity_poly.entity_id
_entity_poly.type
_entity_poly.pdbx_seq_one_letter_code
_entity_poly.pdbx_strand_id
1 'polypeptide(L)' 'MENKRANCIIEVSVDGVNGRYAVGIMNMRQALDLPEMPSLSYTHPDPVKAAAGIVVSRKELAGFMACR' A
#
# COMPACT_ATOMS: atom_id res chain seq x y z
N MET A 1 -2.56 19.23 -11.39
CA MET A 1 -3.06 19.00 -10.01
C MET A 1 -2.38 17.76 -9.49
N GLU A 2 -1.43 17.92 -8.57
CA GLU A 2 -0.82 16.79 -7.87
C GLU A 2 -1.92 16.12 -7.04
N ASN A 3 -2.19 14.84 -7.29
CA ASN A 3 -3.21 14.10 -6.56
C ASN A 3 -2.78 14.03 -5.09
N LYS A 4 -3.43 14.77 -4.19
CA LYS A 4 -3.13 14.74 -2.73
C LYS A 4 -3.10 13.33 -2.16
N ARG A 5 -3.82 12.38 -2.76
CA ARG A 5 -3.81 10.95 -2.40
C ARG A 5 -2.53 10.23 -2.83
N ALA A 6 -1.90 10.60 -3.94
CA ALA A 6 -0.66 9.95 -4.40
C ALA A 6 0.50 10.10 -3.39
N ASN A 7 0.44 11.11 -2.52
CA ASN A 7 1.42 11.38 -1.47
C ASN A 7 1.06 10.69 -0.13
N CYS A 8 -0.05 9.94 -0.05
CA CYS A 8 -0.36 9.13 1.12
C CYS A 8 0.74 8.09 1.31
N ILE A 9 1.39 8.15 2.48
CA ILE A 9 2.42 7.21 2.88
C ILE A 9 1.74 5.93 3.33
N ILE A 10 2.20 4.80 2.79
CA ILE A 10 1.75 3.46 3.17
C ILE A 10 2.96 2.61 3.50
N GLU A 11 2.75 1.58 4.32
CA GLU A 11 3.69 0.50 4.48
C GLU A 11 3.37 -0.61 3.48
N VAL A 12 4.41 -1.10 2.83
CA VAL A 12 4.37 -2.31 2.02
C VAL A 12 5.08 -3.41 2.79
N SER A 13 4.43 -4.55 2.94
CA SER A 13 5.00 -5.73 3.57
C SER A 13 4.85 -6.94 2.64
N VAL A 14 5.72 -7.92 2.80
CA VAL A 14 5.63 -9.20 2.13
C VAL A 14 5.31 -10.28 3.16
N ASP A 15 4.27 -11.07 2.89
CA ASP A 15 3.92 -12.23 3.70
C ASP A 15 4.73 -13.43 3.22
N GLY A 16 5.66 -13.88 4.07
CA GLY A 16 6.51 -15.04 3.83
C GLY A 16 6.17 -16.21 4.75
N VAL A 17 6.78 -17.37 4.49
CA VAL A 17 6.59 -18.60 5.29
C VAL A 17 6.96 -18.39 6.77
N ASN A 18 7.89 -17.46 7.05
CA ASN A 18 8.38 -17.12 8.38
C ASN A 18 7.74 -15.85 8.97
N GLY A 19 6.65 -15.36 8.38
CA GLY A 19 5.92 -14.18 8.86
C GLY A 19 5.98 -13.00 7.90
N ARG A 20 5.54 -11.84 8.41
CA ARG A 20 5.39 -10.61 7.63
C ARG A 20 6.65 -9.75 7.74
N TYR A 21 7.22 -9.41 6.58
CA TYR A 21 8.42 -8.58 6.48
C TYR A 21 8.07 -7.23 5.87
N ALA A 22 8.39 -6.13 6.55
CA ALA A 22 8.24 -4.81 5.97
C ALA A 22 9.24 -4.65 4.80
N VAL A 23 8.71 -4.43 3.60
CA VAL A 23 9.49 -4.11 2.40
C VAL A 23 9.94 -2.65 2.47
N GLY A 24 9.05 -1.78 2.96
CA GLY A 24 9.38 -0.39 3.21
C GLY A 24 8.14 0.50 3.33
N ILE A 25 8.37 1.72 3.78
CA ILE A 25 7.37 2.78 3.84
C ILE A 25 7.57 3.66 2.62
N MET A 26 6.52 3.85 1.82
CA MET A 26 6.58 4.59 0.56
C MET A 26 5.21 5.17 0.20
N ASN A 27 5.15 6.05 -0.78
CA ASN A 27 3.86 6.56 -1.23
C ASN A 27 3.11 5.53 -2.10
N MET A 28 1.81 5.74 -2.30
CA MET A 28 0.99 4.81 -3.09
C MET A 28 1.53 4.57 -4.51
N ARG A 29 2.10 5.61 -5.15
CA ARG A 29 2.65 5.49 -6.50
C ARG A 29 3.88 4.59 -6.52
N GLN A 30 4.82 4.81 -5.59
CA GLN A 30 6.01 3.98 -5.44
C GLN A 30 5.63 2.52 -5.15
N ALA A 31 4.62 2.30 -4.31
CA ALA A 31 4.12 0.97 -4.02
C ALA A 31 3.49 0.28 -5.25
N LEU A 32 2.78 1.04 -6.09
CA LEU A 32 2.26 0.53 -7.36
C LEU A 32 3.34 0.36 -8.44
N ASP A 33 4.47 1.04 -8.33
CA ASP A 33 5.61 0.86 -9.25
C ASP A 33 6.48 -0.36 -8.88
N LEU A 34 6.28 -0.97 -7.70
CA LEU A 34 6.96 -2.21 -7.32
C LEU A 34 6.64 -3.37 -8.30
N PRO A 35 7.56 -4.31 -8.52
CA PRO A 35 7.26 -5.52 -9.29
C PRO A 35 6.07 -6.26 -8.70
N GLU A 36 5.23 -6.84 -9.57
CA GLU A 36 4.09 -7.64 -9.11
C GLU A 36 4.59 -8.89 -8.40
N MET A 37 4.28 -8.99 -7.11
CA MET A 37 4.58 -10.15 -6.29
C MET A 37 3.30 -10.59 -5.57
N PRO A 38 2.95 -11.89 -5.60
CA PRO A 38 1.69 -12.39 -5.07
C PRO A 38 1.57 -12.26 -3.53
N SER A 39 2.68 -12.05 -2.85
CA SER A 39 2.76 -11.95 -1.38
C SER A 39 2.84 -10.52 -0.85
N LEU A 40 2.67 -9.50 -1.70
CA LEU A 40 2.70 -8.10 -1.25
C LEU A 40 1.35 -7.68 -0.65
N SER A 41 1.45 -7.17 0.58
CA SER A 41 0.37 -6.59 1.36
C SER A 41 0.64 -5.09 1.57
N TYR A 42 -0.40 -4.28 1.43
CA TYR A 42 -0.30 -2.81 1.50
C TYR A 42 -1.19 -2.30 2.62
N THR A 43 -0.73 -1.39 3.48
CA THR A 43 -1.61 -0.76 4.46
C THR A 43 -2.59 0.19 3.78
N HIS A 44 -3.79 0.34 4.35
CA HIS A 44 -4.79 1.28 3.83
C HIS A 44 -4.21 2.71 3.77
N PRO A 45 -4.43 3.50 2.71
CA PRO A 45 -3.95 4.89 2.62
C PRO A 45 -4.62 5.89 3.58
N ASP A 46 -5.54 5.41 4.42
CA ASP A 46 -6.20 6.20 5.46
C ASP A 46 -5.48 5.86 6.76
N PRO A 47 -4.87 6.84 7.45
CA PRO A 47 -4.07 6.59 8.64
C PRO A 47 -4.89 5.95 9.78
N VAL A 48 -6.18 6.25 9.88
CA VAL A 48 -7.06 5.64 10.90
C VAL A 48 -7.23 4.15 10.63
N LYS A 49 -7.43 3.79 9.36
CA LYS A 49 -7.58 2.39 8.94
C LYS A 49 -6.25 1.63 8.96
N ALA A 50 -5.15 2.30 8.60
CA ALA A 50 -3.81 1.74 8.72
C ALA A 50 -3.47 1.41 10.18
N ALA A 51 -3.76 2.33 11.11
CA ALA A 51 -3.57 2.10 12.55
C ALA A 51 -4.45 0.96 13.10
N ALA A 52 -5.62 0.73 12.50
CA ALA A 52 -6.47 -0.42 12.79
C ALA A 52 -5.95 -1.74 12.18
N GLY A 53 -4.81 -1.73 11.50
CA GLY A 53 -4.20 -2.91 10.87
C GLY A 53 -4.87 -3.34 9.56
N ILE A 54 -5.69 -2.47 8.95
CA ILE A 54 -6.37 -2.80 7.70
C ILE A 54 -5.36 -2.81 6.55
N VAL A 55 -5.27 -3.95 5.87
CA VAL A 55 -4.49 -4.15 4.65
C VAL A 55 -5.41 -4.17 3.43
N VAL A 56 -4.86 -3.77 2.30
CA VAL A 56 -5.53 -3.72 1.01
C VAL A 56 -4.66 -4.39 -0.06
N SER A 57 -5.31 -4.93 -1.09
CA SER A 57 -4.63 -5.46 -2.25
C SER A 57 -4.07 -4.36 -3.15
N ARG A 58 -3.13 -4.72 -4.03
CA ARG A 58 -2.60 -3.80 -5.05
C ARG A 58 -3.71 -3.19 -5.93
N LYS A 59 -4.73 -3.99 -6.26
CA LYS A 59 -5.86 -3.54 -7.09
C LYS A 59 -6.71 -2.50 -6.36
N GLU A 60 -6.96 -2.70 -5.07
CA GLU A 60 -7.65 -1.71 -4.23
C GLU A 60 -6.81 -0.44 -4.08
N LEU A 61 -5.50 -0.57 -3.88
CA LEU A 61 -4.57 0.55 -3.82
C LEU A 61 -4.59 1.40 -5.11
N ALA A 62 -4.57 0.74 -6.27
CA ALA A 62 -4.74 1.40 -7.56
C ALA A 62 -6.12 2.09 -7.69
N GLY A 63 -7.17 1.48 -7.14
CA GLY A 63 -8.50 2.10 -7.05
C GLY A 63 -8.50 3.40 -6.26
N PHE A 64 -7.82 3.45 -5.11
CA PHE A 64 -7.70 4.69 -4.31
C PHE A 64 -6.92 5.80 -5.03
N MET A 65 -5.99 5.45 -5.93
CA MET A 65 -5.31 6.41 -6.79
C MET A 65 -6.16 6.88 -7.98
N ALA A 66 -7.07 6.03 -8.48
CA ALA A 66 -7.92 6.34 -9.62
C ALA A 66 -9.18 7.15 -9.26
N CYS A 67 -9.67 7.04 -8.03
CA CYS A 67 -10.84 7.82 -7.58
C CYS A 67 -10.47 9.30 -7.35
N ARG A 68 -10.97 10.17 -8.24
CA ARG A 68 -11.04 11.63 -8.12
C ARG A 68 -12.05 12.08 -7.06
#